data_AF-A0A7W7FSQ0-F1
#
_entry.id   AF-A0A7W7FSQ0-F1
#
_cell.length_a   1.000
_cell.length_b   1.000
_cell.length_c   1.000
_cell.angle_alpha   90.00
_cell.angle_beta   90.00
_cell.angle_gamma   90.00
#
_symmetry.space_group_name_H-M   'P 1'
#
loop_
_entity.id
_entity.type
_entity.pdbx_description
1 polymer ?
#
loop_
_entity_poly.entity_id
_entity_poly.type
_entity_poly.pdbx_seq_one_letter_code
_entity_poly.pdbx_strand_id
1 'polypeptide(L)' 'MAGLFSKLARFASSPKGQRLIHQARKHAAKPGNRAKLQRLLARLTGRGRGGGHGGGGGYYRP' A
#
# COMPACT_ATOMS: atom_id res chain seq x y z
N MET A 1 -19.04 19.00 -0.95
CA MET A 1 -17.57 18.91 -0.72
C MET A 1 -16.78 19.52 -1.89
N ALA A 2 -16.96 20.79 -2.27
CA ALA A 2 -16.23 21.36 -3.42
C ALA A 2 -14.83 21.90 -3.06
N GLY A 3 -14.64 22.42 -1.83
CA GLY A 3 -13.41 23.14 -1.46
C GLY A 3 -12.16 22.28 -1.23
N LEU A 4 -12.33 21.03 -0.77
CA LEU A 4 -11.21 20.12 -0.52
C LEU A 4 -10.61 19.57 -1.81
N PHE A 5 -11.44 19.20 -2.79
CA PHE A 5 -10.98 18.77 -4.11
C PHE A 5 -10.29 19.90 -4.87
N SER A 6 -10.82 21.13 -4.81
CA SER A 6 -10.16 22.30 -5.41
C SER A 6 -8.80 22.61 -4.76
N LYS A 7 -8.66 22.45 -3.43
CA LYS A 7 -7.37 22.58 -2.75
C LYS A 7 -6.39 21.48 -3.17
N LEU A 8 -6.86 20.24 -3.32
CA LEU A 8 -6.03 19.12 -3.78
C LEU A 8 -5.59 19.30 -5.23
N ALA A 9 -6.49 19.75 -6.12
CA ALA A 9 -6.17 20.05 -7.51
C ALA A 9 -5.17 21.21 -7.61
N ARG A 10 -5.35 22.26 -6.82
CA ARG A 10 -4.44 23.41 -6.76
C ARG A 10 -3.09 23.06 -6.14
N PHE A 11 -3.06 22.12 -5.20
CA PHE A 11 -1.84 21.55 -4.64
C PHE A 11 -1.12 20.64 -5.66
N ALA A 12 -1.85 19.80 -6.39
CA ALA A 12 -1.31 18.94 -7.44
C ALA A 12 -0.77 19.76 -8.65
N SER A 13 -1.39 20.90 -8.97
CA SER A 13 -0.90 21.85 -9.97
C SER A 13 0.18 22.80 -9.45
N SER A 14 0.52 22.74 -8.16
CA SER A 14 1.62 23.54 -7.59
C SER A 14 2.97 22.86 -7.83
N PRO A 15 4.04 23.60 -8.18
CA PRO A 15 5.39 23.05 -8.33
C PRO A 15 5.90 22.35 -7.06
N LYS A 16 5.44 22.76 -5.87
CA LYS A 16 5.75 22.08 -4.60
C LYS A 16 5.04 20.72 -4.49
N GLY A 17 3.77 20.63 -4.89
CA GLY A 17 3.02 19.38 -4.87
C GLY A 17 3.52 18.37 -5.91
N GLN A 18 3.87 18.84 -7.11
CA GLN A 18 4.52 18.02 -8.15
C GLN A 18 5.84 17.40 -7.65
N ARG A 19 6.68 18.19 -6.96
CA ARG A 19 7.93 17.67 -6.35
C ARG A 19 7.67 16.59 -5.32
N LEU A 20 6.68 16.78 -4.44
CA LEU A 20 6.29 15.78 -3.44
C LEU A 20 5.76 14.50 -4.09
N ILE A 21 4.87 14.62 -5.08
CA ILE A 21 4.35 13.47 -5.83
C ILE A 21 5.49 12.75 -6.56
N HIS A 22 6.42 13.48 -7.16
CA HIS A 22 7.54 12.89 -7.88
C HIS A 22 8.53 12.17 -6.96
N GLN A 23 8.81 12.75 -5.78
CA GLN A 23 9.61 12.10 -4.73
C GLN A 23 8.91 10.85 -4.19
N ALA A 24 7.60 10.93 -3.95
CA ALA A 24 6.79 9.79 -3.52
C ALA A 24 6.77 8.68 -4.57
N ARG A 25 6.58 9.01 -5.86
CA ARG A 25 6.68 8.05 -6.97
C ARG A 25 8.07 7.41 -7.04
N LYS A 26 9.15 8.19 -6.91
CA LYS A 26 10.52 7.66 -6.87
C LYS A 26 10.76 6.74 -5.68
N HIS A 27 10.21 7.03 -4.52
CA HIS A 27 10.31 6.16 -3.34
C HIS A 27 9.46 4.91 -3.46
N ALA A 28 8.25 5.01 -4.00
CA ALA A 28 7.36 3.87 -4.23
C ALA A 28 7.85 2.96 -5.37
N ALA A 29 8.51 3.52 -6.38
CA ALA A 29 9.09 2.76 -7.49
C ALA A 29 10.33 1.93 -7.09
N LYS A 30 10.87 2.10 -5.87
CA LYS A 30 12.02 1.32 -5.41
C LYS A 30 11.64 -0.16 -5.24
N PRO A 31 12.22 -1.08 -6.03
CA PRO A 31 11.90 -2.50 -5.95
C PRO A 31 12.32 -3.12 -4.62
N GLY A 32 13.35 -2.58 -3.95
CA GLY A 32 13.82 -3.07 -2.65
C GLY A 32 12.80 -2.96 -1.51
N ASN A 33 11.87 -2.00 -1.59
CA ASN A 33 10.83 -1.86 -0.58
C ASN A 33 9.62 -2.76 -0.85
N ARG A 34 9.53 -3.41 -2.01
CA ARG A 34 8.38 -4.27 -2.37
C ARG A 34 8.19 -5.42 -1.40
N ALA A 35 9.26 -6.08 -0.95
CA ALA A 35 9.15 -7.17 0.02
C ALA A 35 8.59 -6.69 1.37
N LYS A 36 9.03 -5.51 1.82
CA LYS A 36 8.55 -4.89 3.07
C LYS A 36 7.10 -4.40 2.93
N LEU A 37 6.77 -3.80 1.79
CA LEU A 37 5.40 -3.41 1.41
C LEU A 37 4.48 -4.62 1.33
N GLN A 38 4.88 -5.73 0.70
CA GLN A 38 4.10 -6.96 0.62
C GLN A 38 3.85 -7.56 2.00
N ARG A 39 4.87 -7.57 2.88
CA ARG A 39 4.68 -8.01 4.28
C ARG A 39 3.72 -7.11 5.04
N LEU A 40 3.82 -5.78 4.88
CA LEU A 40 2.91 -4.83 5.51
C LEU A 40 1.49 -4.97 4.95
N LEU A 41 1.35 -5.10 3.63
CA LEU A 41 0.06 -5.35 2.98
C LEU A 41 -0.52 -6.67 3.47
N ALA A 42 0.23 -7.77 3.48
CA ALA A 42 -0.25 -9.06 3.96
C ALA A 42 -0.73 -8.99 5.42
N ARG A 43 -0.04 -8.22 6.28
CA ARG A 43 -0.47 -7.98 7.66
C ARG A 43 -1.73 -7.12 7.76
N LEU A 44 -1.91 -6.14 6.87
CA LEU A 44 -3.08 -5.27 6.84
C LEU A 44 -4.30 -5.97 6.21
N THR A 45 -4.12 -6.63 5.07
CA THR A 45 -5.15 -7.38 4.36
C THR A 45 -5.56 -8.64 5.14
N GLY A 46 -4.63 -9.31 5.80
CA GLY A 46 -4.91 -10.45 6.68
C GLY A 46 -5.62 -10.08 8.00
N ARG A 47 -5.69 -8.79 8.35
CA ARG A 47 -6.46 -8.30 9.50
C ARG A 47 -7.92 -7.96 9.15
N GLY A 48 -8.23 -7.79 7.86
CA GLY A 48 -9.53 -7.30 7.39
C GLY A 48 -10.42 -8.33 6.69
N ARG A 49 -9.90 -9.52 6.35
CA ARG A 49 -10.69 -10.64 5.83
C ARG A 49 -10.55 -11.83 6.76
N GLY A 50 -11.59 -12.06 7.56
CA GLY A 50 -12.06 -13.35 8.08
C GLY A 50 -11.04 -14.36 8.60
N GLY A 51 -11.23 -14.78 9.84
CA GLY A 51 -10.77 -16.10 10.24
C GLY A 51 -11.29 -17.20 9.29
N GLY A 52 -10.51 -18.27 9.15
CA GLY A 52 -10.97 -19.57 8.65
C GLY A 52 -10.81 -19.82 7.14
N HIS A 53 -9.68 -20.44 6.77
CA HIS A 53 -9.47 -21.50 5.75
C HIS A 53 -7.94 -21.56 5.54
N GLY A 54 -7.20 -22.64 5.80
CA GLY A 54 -7.52 -24.03 5.58
C GLY A 54 -6.75 -24.53 4.35
N GLY A 55 -5.70 -25.32 4.56
CA GLY A 55 -5.07 -26.13 3.51
C GLY A 55 -3.54 -26.15 3.50
N GLY A 56 -2.93 -27.21 4.05
CA GLY A 56 -1.51 -27.48 3.81
C GLY A 56 -0.83 -28.53 4.70
N GLY A 57 -1.35 -29.76 4.74
CA GLY A 57 -0.62 -30.99 5.11
C GLY A 57 -0.23 -31.11 6.60
N GLY A 58 -0.84 -31.96 7.42
CA GLY A 58 -1.28 -33.31 7.08
C GLY A 58 -0.08 -34.24 6.89
N TYR A 59 0.73 -34.45 7.93
CA TYR A 59 1.50 -35.69 8.10
C TYR A 59 1.71 -35.97 9.59
N TYR A 60 0.75 -36.72 10.14
CA TYR A 60 1.04 -37.72 11.15
C TYR A 60 1.24 -39.05 10.42
N ARG A 61 2.17 -39.88 10.91
CA ARG A 61 2.35 -41.34 10.73
C ARG A 61 3.75 -41.73 10.21
N PRO A 62 4.34 -42.87 10.64
CA PRO A 62 3.96 -43.79 11.74
C PRO A 62 4.77 -43.58 13.02
#